data_AF-A0A382BLN8-F1
#
_entry.id   AF-A0A382BLN8-F1
#
_cell.length_a   1.000
_cell.length_b   1.000
_cell.length_c   1.000
_cell.angle_alpha   90.00
_cell.angle_beta   90.00
_cell.angle_gamma   90.00
#
_symmetry.space_group_name_H-M   'P 1'
#
loop_
_entity.id
_entity.type
_entity.pdbx_description
1 polymer ?
#
loop_
_entity_poly.entity_id
_entity_poly.type
_entity_poly.pdbx_seq_one_letter_code
_entity_poly.pdbx_strand_id
1 'polypeptide(L)'
;SSKHMLELADTMIDLKLPVLLVAPKSKDYSFLEEGDQVMRSETPEDMDWDDPVKNMPEPKKSGRDALFMGLGDVIFPGMLVISAVSFLPEMGPEIDYVFGTMHAGPLTVGLGTLVGGLAGYVALMTQVARGNPQAGLPLLNGGSILGYLIAGIIALGPTALWQDISFF
;
A
#
# COMPACT_ATOMS: atom_id res chain seq x y z
N SER A 1 8.73 12.24 32.69
CA SER A 1 8.26 11.10 31.87
C SER A 1 8.22 11.33 30.37
N SER A 2 8.44 12.54 29.84
CA SER A 2 8.35 12.82 28.39
C SER A 2 9.70 12.89 27.66
N LYS A 3 10.82 13.10 28.37
CA LYS A 3 12.15 13.26 27.74
C LYS A 3 12.65 11.97 27.07
N HIS A 4 12.40 10.81 27.70
CA HIS A 4 12.78 9.51 27.14
C HIS A 4 11.92 9.11 25.91
N MET A 5 10.75 9.70 25.72
CA MET A 5 9.88 9.49 24.55
C MET A 5 10.27 10.43 23.39
N LEU A 6 10.77 11.63 23.70
CA LEU A 6 11.31 12.57 22.72
C LEU A 6 12.66 12.09 22.15
N GLU A 7 13.52 11.49 22.99
CA GLU A 7 14.84 10.98 22.57
C GLU A 7 14.76 9.77 21.62
N LEU A 8 13.71 8.93 21.77
CA LEU A 8 13.39 7.86 20.83
C LEU A 8 12.78 8.38 19.51
N ALA A 9 12.02 9.48 19.57
CA ALA A 9 11.46 10.11 18.37
C ALA A 9 12.56 10.79 17.53
N ASP A 10 13.51 11.48 18.17
CA ASP A 10 14.65 12.11 17.49
C ASP A 10 15.57 11.08 16.80
N THR A 11 15.80 9.91 17.42
CA THR A 11 16.60 8.83 16.79
C THR A 11 15.87 8.12 15.65
N MET A 12 14.53 8.04 15.69
CA MET A 12 13.75 7.50 14.56
C MET A 12 13.68 8.46 13.36
N ILE A 13 13.74 9.78 13.59
CA ILE A 13 13.75 10.80 12.53
C ILE A 13 15.10 10.82 11.78
N ASP A 14 16.21 10.53 12.48
CA ASP A 14 17.57 10.51 11.92
C ASP A 14 17.83 9.30 10.99
N LEU A 15 17.01 8.24 11.09
CA LEU A 15 17.15 7.01 10.30
C LEU A 15 16.77 7.15 8.82
N LYS A 16 16.21 8.28 8.40
CA LYS A 16 16.05 8.65 6.97
C LYS A 16 15.53 7.49 6.12
N LEU A 17 14.50 6.79 6.60
CA LEU A 17 13.88 5.71 5.85
C LEU A 17 12.70 6.26 5.05
N PRO A 18 12.87 6.57 3.74
CA PRO A 18 11.72 6.80 2.89
C PRO A 18 10.98 5.45 2.71
N VAL A 19 9.97 5.21 3.53
CA VAL A 19 9.06 4.04 3.46
C VAL A 19 7.83 4.40 2.62
N LEU A 20 8.00 5.18 1.55
CA LEU A 20 6.89 5.71 0.76
C LEU A 20 7.10 5.41 -0.72
N LEU A 21 6.17 4.64 -1.29
CA LEU A 21 6.02 4.47 -2.72
C LEU A 21 5.06 5.52 -3.24
N VAL A 22 5.32 6.03 -4.45
CA VAL A 22 4.48 7.03 -5.10
C VAL A 22 3.79 6.39 -6.29
N ALA A 23 2.47 6.33 -6.24
CA ALA A 23 1.65 5.90 -7.37
C ALA A 23 1.11 7.15 -8.11
N PRO A 24 1.51 7.38 -9.37
CA PRO A 24 1.02 8.51 -10.15
C PRO A 24 -0.46 8.33 -10.52
N LYS A 25 -1.25 9.41 -10.43
CA LYS A 25 -2.66 9.39 -10.87
C LYS A 25 -2.83 9.58 -12.39
N SER A 26 -1.85 10.20 -13.05
CA SER A 26 -1.84 10.48 -14.48
C SER A 26 -0.49 10.08 -15.08
N LYS A 27 -0.47 9.75 -16.37
CA LYS A 27 0.76 9.35 -17.08
C LYS A 27 1.78 10.49 -17.21
N ASP A 28 1.33 11.73 -17.04
CA ASP A 28 2.14 12.95 -17.17
C ASP A 28 2.78 13.37 -15.82
N TYR A 29 2.57 12.60 -14.75
CA TYR A 29 3.11 12.91 -13.42
C TYR A 29 4.59 12.50 -13.31
N SER A 30 5.46 13.47 -12.98
CA SER A 30 6.88 13.26 -12.68
C SER A 30 7.19 13.70 -11.25
N PHE A 31 7.53 12.75 -10.38
CA PHE A 31 7.93 13.03 -9.00
C PHE A 31 9.20 13.90 -8.90
N LEU A 32 10.05 13.86 -9.92
CA LEU A 32 11.30 14.62 -9.98
C LEU A 32 11.06 16.12 -10.25
N GLU A 33 10.04 16.47 -11.03
CA GLU A 33 9.70 17.87 -11.31
C GLU A 33 9.01 18.55 -10.13
N GLU A 34 8.23 17.80 -9.34
CA GLU A 34 7.56 18.37 -8.16
C GLU A 34 8.54 18.61 -7.00
N GLY A 35 9.56 17.74 -6.82
CA GLY A 35 10.62 17.95 -5.82
C GLY A 35 11.46 19.21 -6.07
N ASP A 36 11.66 19.59 -7.35
CA ASP A 36 12.40 20.80 -7.74
C ASP A 36 11.56 22.09 -7.55
N GLN A 37 10.23 21.99 -7.67
CA GLN A 37 9.31 23.12 -7.48
C GLN A 37 9.14 23.52 -6.01
N VAL A 38 9.18 22.56 -5.08
CA VAL A 38 9.06 22.83 -3.63
C VAL A 38 10.36 23.43 -3.06
N MET A 39 11.52 23.12 -3.66
CA MET A 39 12.82 23.68 -3.27
C MET A 39 13.14 25.04 -3.89
N ARG A 40 12.40 25.45 -4.94
CA ARG A 40 12.66 26.67 -5.73
C ARG A 40 11.68 27.81 -5.48
N SER A 41 10.65 27.62 -4.65
CA SER A 41 9.59 28.61 -4.43
C SER A 41 9.79 29.58 -3.26
N GLU A 42 10.98 29.68 -2.67
CA GLU A 42 11.27 30.74 -1.67
C GLU A 42 12.44 31.63 -2.14
N THR A 43 12.12 32.59 -3.00
CA THR A 43 12.72 33.95 -3.02
C THR A 43 11.96 34.79 -4.05
N PRO A 44 10.84 35.45 -3.67
CA PRO A 44 10.29 36.52 -4.47
C PRO A 44 11.18 37.76 -4.29
N GLU A 45 12.12 38.00 -5.20
CA GLU A 45 12.99 39.20 -5.14
C GLU A 45 12.30 40.48 -5.64
N ASP A 46 11.05 40.45 -6.12
CA ASP A 46 10.37 41.64 -6.66
C ASP A 46 8.92 41.79 -6.14
N MET A 47 8.74 42.05 -4.84
CA MET A 47 7.43 42.51 -4.32
C MET A 47 7.31 44.04 -4.43
N ASP A 48 6.54 44.49 -5.41
CA ASP A 48 6.04 45.87 -5.49
C ASP A 48 4.91 46.07 -4.44
N TRP A 49 5.12 47.01 -3.51
CA TRP A 49 4.29 47.19 -2.31
C TRP A 49 3.03 48.04 -2.56
N ASP A 50 2.85 48.60 -3.76
CA ASP A 50 1.77 49.56 -4.06
C ASP A 50 0.44 48.93 -4.51
N ASP A 51 0.38 47.64 -4.85
CA ASP A 51 -0.90 46.96 -5.21
C ASP A 51 -0.88 45.45 -4.91
N PRO A 52 -1.06 45.02 -3.64
CA PRO A 52 -0.82 43.63 -3.20
C PRO A 52 -1.83 42.60 -3.72
N VAL A 53 -2.89 43.03 -4.42
CA VAL A 53 -4.01 42.16 -4.83
C VAL A 53 -3.86 41.66 -6.28
N LYS A 54 -3.08 42.35 -7.13
CA LYS A 54 -3.02 42.07 -8.58
C LYS A 54 -2.03 40.97 -8.97
N ASN A 55 -1.04 40.70 -8.13
CA ASN A 55 0.06 39.78 -8.41
C ASN A 55 0.06 38.52 -7.54
N MET A 56 -1.06 38.16 -6.90
CA MET A 56 -1.18 36.81 -6.35
C MET A 56 -1.45 35.84 -7.50
N PRO A 57 -0.50 34.97 -7.89
CA PRO A 57 -0.83 33.85 -8.75
C PRO A 57 -1.93 33.05 -8.05
N GLU A 58 -3.04 32.81 -8.76
CA GLU A 58 -4.07 31.91 -8.26
C GLU A 58 -3.38 30.60 -7.84
N PRO A 59 -3.60 30.09 -6.61
CA PRO A 59 -3.04 28.81 -6.23
C PRO A 59 -3.62 27.79 -7.20
N LYS A 60 -2.80 27.31 -8.14
CA LYS A 60 -3.13 26.15 -8.97
C LYS A 60 -3.59 25.09 -8.00
N LYS A 61 -4.86 24.69 -8.07
CA LYS A 61 -5.38 23.54 -7.33
C LYS A 61 -4.70 22.29 -7.87
N SER A 62 -3.43 22.08 -7.49
CA SER A 62 -2.73 20.82 -7.67
C SER A 62 -3.50 19.82 -6.82
N GLY A 63 -4.30 19.00 -7.49
CA GLY A 63 -5.14 17.99 -6.87
C GLY A 63 -4.33 16.81 -6.35
N ARG A 64 -3.19 17.06 -5.67
CA ARG A 64 -2.26 16.05 -5.14
C ARG A 64 -2.16 14.85 -6.09
N ASP A 65 -1.49 15.04 -7.23
CA ASP A 65 -1.49 14.11 -8.37
C ASP A 65 -0.73 12.79 -8.12
N ALA A 66 -0.24 12.61 -6.90
CA ALA A 66 0.40 11.40 -6.41
C ALA A 66 -0.29 10.84 -5.17
N LEU A 67 -0.49 9.52 -5.15
CA LEU A 67 -0.80 8.79 -3.93
C LEU A 67 0.51 8.31 -3.31
N PHE A 68 0.84 8.85 -2.13
CA PHE A 68 1.86 8.28 -1.27
C PHE A 68 1.28 7.07 -0.55
N MET A 69 1.86 5.90 -0.81
CA MET A 69 1.51 4.63 -0.20
C MET A 69 2.67 4.17 0.68
N GLY A 70 2.38 3.67 1.88
CA GLY A 70 3.43 3.08 2.71
C GLY A 70 4.04 1.88 1.99
N LEU A 71 5.35 1.74 1.99
CA LEU A 71 6.01 0.54 1.43
C LEU A 71 5.52 -0.74 2.15
N GLY A 72 5.18 -0.64 3.44
CA GLY A 72 4.51 -1.72 4.18
C GLY A 72 3.17 -2.16 3.58
N ASP A 73 2.42 -1.25 2.93
CA ASP A 73 1.12 -1.56 2.35
C ASP A 73 1.26 -2.51 1.16
N VAL A 74 2.33 -2.40 0.38
CA VAL A 74 2.58 -3.30 -0.75
C VAL A 74 3.22 -4.61 -0.27
N ILE A 75 4.08 -4.55 0.75
CA ILE A 75 4.79 -5.72 1.27
C ILE A 75 3.86 -6.67 2.02
N PHE A 76 2.90 -6.16 2.82
CA PHE A 76 2.04 -7.00 3.66
C PHE A 76 1.18 -8.00 2.85
N PRO A 77 0.44 -7.58 1.80
CA PRO A 77 -0.24 -8.50 0.90
C PRO A 77 0.70 -9.50 0.24
N GLY A 78 1.89 -9.06 -0.18
CA GLY A 78 2.89 -9.94 -0.81
C GLY A 78 3.38 -11.03 0.15
N MET A 79 3.69 -10.66 1.39
CA MET A 79 4.08 -11.61 2.43
C MET A 79 2.95 -12.60 2.76
N LEU A 80 1.69 -12.14 2.76
CA LEU A 80 0.54 -13.01 2.99
C LEU A 80 0.39 -14.06 1.88
N VAL A 81 0.59 -13.68 0.61
CA VAL A 81 0.56 -14.61 -0.54
C VAL A 81 1.65 -15.67 -0.42
N ILE A 82 2.88 -15.26 -0.12
CA ILE A 82 4.01 -16.20 0.05
C ILE A 82 3.72 -17.16 1.20
N SER A 83 3.27 -16.63 2.35
CA SER A 83 2.92 -17.43 3.51
C SER A 83 1.83 -18.46 3.20
N ALA A 84 0.79 -18.06 2.46
CA ALA A 84 -0.28 -18.97 2.03
C ALA A 84 0.26 -20.14 1.21
N VAL A 85 1.13 -19.88 0.22
CA VAL A 85 1.69 -20.94 -0.63
C VAL A 85 2.68 -21.84 0.13
N SER A 86 3.42 -21.29 1.10
CA SER A 86 4.46 -22.04 1.84
C SER A 86 3.97 -22.81 3.06
N PHE A 87 2.93 -22.32 3.76
CA PHE A 87 2.51 -22.87 5.05
C PHE A 87 1.13 -23.51 5.05
N LEU A 88 0.30 -23.30 4.02
CA LEU A 88 -1.01 -23.95 3.98
C LEU A 88 -0.89 -25.47 3.75
N PRO A 89 -1.84 -26.26 4.29
CA PRO A 89 -1.83 -27.70 4.11
C PRO A 89 -1.80 -28.09 2.64
N GLU A 90 -0.95 -29.06 2.35
CA GLU A 90 -0.78 -29.71 1.06
C GLU A 90 -2.05 -30.49 0.68
N MET A 91 -3.05 -29.77 0.18
CA MET A 91 -4.34 -30.32 -0.24
C MET A 91 -4.61 -30.03 -1.72
N GLY A 92 -5.21 -31.01 -2.39
CA GLY A 92 -5.56 -30.94 -3.82
C GLY A 92 -4.55 -31.64 -4.73
N PRO A 93 -4.72 -31.52 -6.05
CA PRO A 93 -3.82 -32.14 -7.01
C PRO A 93 -2.41 -31.53 -6.96
N GLU A 94 -1.41 -32.41 -7.04
CA GLU A 94 0.00 -32.05 -7.18
C GLU A 94 0.27 -31.50 -8.58
N ILE A 95 0.98 -30.38 -8.62
CA ILE A 95 1.45 -29.74 -9.85
C ILE A 95 2.97 -29.74 -9.80
N ASP A 96 3.58 -30.56 -10.65
CA ASP A 96 5.02 -30.58 -10.84
C ASP A 96 5.48 -29.39 -11.68
N TYR A 97 6.53 -28.73 -11.22
CA TYR A 97 7.20 -27.65 -11.93
C TYR A 97 8.72 -27.79 -11.80
N VAL A 98 9.46 -26.97 -12.54
CA VAL A 98 10.93 -27.08 -12.68
C VAL A 98 11.69 -27.03 -11.35
N PHE A 99 11.10 -26.47 -10.30
CA PHE A 99 11.77 -26.26 -9.01
C PHE A 99 11.13 -27.04 -7.84
N GLY A 100 10.17 -27.95 -8.11
CA GLY A 100 9.54 -28.77 -7.07
C GLY A 100 8.12 -29.21 -7.40
N THR A 101 7.41 -29.69 -6.37
CA THR A 101 6.01 -30.10 -6.42
C THR A 101 5.19 -29.09 -5.60
N MET A 102 4.13 -28.52 -6.17
CA MET A 102 3.22 -27.61 -5.44
C MET A 102 1.80 -28.13 -5.46
N HIS A 103 1.07 -27.93 -4.37
CA HIS A 103 -0.33 -28.34 -4.27
C HIS A 103 -1.27 -27.26 -4.77
N ALA A 104 -2.31 -27.66 -5.50
CA ALA A 104 -3.27 -26.71 -6.07
C ALA A 104 -4.08 -25.93 -5.00
N GLY A 105 -4.28 -26.49 -3.80
CA GLY A 105 -4.97 -25.82 -2.70
C GLY A 105 -4.27 -24.54 -2.24
N PRO A 106 -3.05 -24.62 -1.66
CA PRO A 106 -2.24 -23.46 -1.27
C PRO A 106 -2.07 -22.43 -2.39
N LEU A 107 -1.87 -22.90 -3.62
CA LEU A 107 -1.80 -22.05 -4.81
C LEU A 107 -3.09 -21.25 -5.03
N THR A 108 -4.24 -21.92 -4.98
CA THR A 108 -5.54 -21.28 -5.16
C THR A 108 -5.79 -20.20 -4.10
N VAL A 109 -5.38 -20.46 -2.85
CA VAL A 109 -5.48 -19.47 -1.76
C VAL A 109 -4.53 -18.29 -1.99
N GLY A 110 -3.28 -18.55 -2.39
CA GLY A 110 -2.32 -17.51 -2.73
C GLY A 110 -2.81 -16.62 -3.88
N LEU A 111 -3.35 -17.23 -4.95
CA LEU A 111 -3.96 -16.49 -6.06
C LEU A 111 -5.21 -15.72 -5.62
N GLY A 112 -6.08 -16.31 -4.81
CA GLY A 112 -7.26 -15.64 -4.28
C GLY A 112 -6.92 -14.43 -3.41
N THR A 113 -5.87 -14.54 -2.61
CA THR A 113 -5.30 -13.44 -1.82
C THR A 113 -4.81 -12.31 -2.72
N LEU A 114 -4.08 -12.63 -3.80
CA LEU A 114 -3.59 -11.66 -4.78
C LEU A 114 -4.75 -10.96 -5.49
N VAL A 115 -5.75 -11.71 -5.96
CA VAL A 115 -6.94 -11.16 -6.61
C VAL A 115 -7.73 -10.26 -5.65
N GLY A 116 -7.87 -10.65 -4.38
CA GLY A 116 -8.51 -9.82 -3.35
C GLY A 116 -7.75 -8.52 -3.10
N GLY A 117 -6.42 -8.58 -3.03
CA GLY A 117 -5.57 -7.40 -2.92
C GLY A 117 -5.68 -6.46 -4.13
N LEU A 118 -5.72 -7.02 -5.35
CA LEU A 118 -5.92 -6.26 -6.58
C LEU A 118 -7.31 -5.62 -6.63
N ALA A 119 -8.36 -6.32 -6.21
CA ALA A 119 -9.71 -5.75 -6.10
C ALA A 119 -9.74 -4.61 -5.08
N GLY A 120 -9.07 -4.77 -3.92
CA GLY A 120 -8.88 -3.71 -2.92
C GLY A 120 -8.15 -2.50 -3.49
N TYR A 121 -7.11 -2.72 -4.30
CA TYR A 121 -6.38 -1.67 -5.01
C TYR A 121 -7.28 -0.92 -6.01
N VAL A 122 -8.06 -1.63 -6.82
CA VAL A 122 -9.00 -1.01 -7.76
C VAL A 122 -10.07 -0.18 -7.03
N ALA A 123 -10.59 -0.68 -5.91
CA ALA A 123 -11.54 0.05 -5.07
C ALA A 123 -10.92 1.33 -4.46
N LEU A 124 -9.65 1.27 -4.06
CA LEU A 124 -8.89 2.43 -3.60
C LEU A 124 -8.70 3.45 -4.70
N MET A 125 -8.22 3.03 -5.87
CA MET A 125 -8.02 3.91 -7.02
C MET A 125 -9.32 4.59 -7.44
N THR A 126 -10.45 3.87 -7.36
CA THR A 126 -11.78 4.44 -7.63
C THR A 126 -12.17 5.52 -6.61
N GLN A 127 -11.89 5.33 -5.32
CA GLN A 127 -12.16 6.33 -4.28
C GLN A 127 -11.24 7.55 -4.38
N VAL A 128 -9.96 7.32 -4.68
CA VAL A 128 -8.98 8.37 -4.93
C VAL A 128 -9.36 9.20 -6.16
N ALA A 129 -9.83 8.56 -7.24
CA ALA A 129 -10.32 9.25 -8.43
C ALA A 129 -11.58 10.09 -8.14
N ARG A 130 -12.37 9.73 -7.12
CA ARG A 130 -13.54 10.50 -6.66
C ARG A 130 -13.17 11.65 -5.71
N GLY A 131 -11.88 11.89 -5.45
CA GLY A 131 -11.41 13.01 -4.64
C GLY A 131 -11.45 12.79 -3.12
N ASN A 132 -11.79 11.58 -2.66
CA ASN A 132 -11.78 11.22 -1.24
C ASN A 132 -10.53 10.36 -0.95
N PRO A 133 -9.40 10.96 -0.54
CA PRO A 133 -8.21 10.20 -0.21
C PRO A 133 -8.41 9.45 1.12
N GLN A 134 -8.75 8.16 1.06
CA GLN A 134 -8.55 7.26 2.20
C GLN A 134 -7.08 6.87 2.32
N ALA A 135 -6.64 6.55 3.54
CA ALA A 135 -5.41 5.81 3.74
C ALA A 135 -5.48 4.50 2.93
N GLY A 136 -4.46 4.20 2.12
CA GLY A 136 -4.38 2.94 1.35
C GLY A 136 -4.44 1.69 2.23
N LEU A 137 -4.05 1.86 3.51
CA LEU A 137 -3.94 0.83 4.55
C LEU A 137 -5.15 -0.12 4.71
N PRO A 138 -6.41 0.32 4.89
CA PRO A 138 -7.50 -0.61 5.24
C PRO A 138 -8.02 -1.41 4.04
N LEU A 139 -8.09 -0.80 2.86
CA LEU A 139 -8.72 -1.44 1.70
C LEU A 139 -7.79 -2.40 0.97
N LEU A 140 -6.49 -2.11 0.90
CA LEU A 140 -5.52 -2.98 0.23
C LEU A 140 -5.26 -4.24 1.07
N ASN A 141 -4.94 -4.05 2.36
CA ASN A 141 -4.72 -5.14 3.30
C ASN A 141 -6.03 -5.90 3.56
N GLY A 142 -7.15 -5.18 3.72
CA GLY A 142 -8.47 -5.78 3.90
C GLY A 142 -8.90 -6.61 2.71
N GLY A 143 -8.70 -6.13 1.47
CA GLY A 143 -8.99 -6.89 0.26
C GLY A 143 -8.17 -8.17 0.16
N SER A 144 -6.89 -8.10 0.51
CA SER A 144 -5.98 -9.25 0.51
C SER A 144 -6.39 -10.30 1.55
N ILE A 145 -6.68 -9.87 2.78
CA ILE A 145 -7.16 -10.74 3.86
C ILE A 145 -8.51 -11.38 3.49
N LEU A 146 -9.43 -10.59 2.91
CA LEU A 146 -10.73 -11.10 2.49
C LEU A 146 -10.59 -12.12 1.35
N GLY A 147 -9.72 -11.87 0.38
CA GLY A 147 -9.36 -12.81 -0.68
C GLY A 147 -8.77 -14.11 -0.13
N TYR A 148 -7.86 -14.00 0.84
CA TYR A 148 -7.27 -15.15 1.56
C TYR A 148 -8.35 -15.98 2.24
N LEU A 149 -9.25 -15.35 3.00
CA LEU A 149 -10.30 -16.06 3.73
C LEU A 149 -11.29 -16.74 2.79
N ILE A 150 -11.77 -16.04 1.76
CA ILE A 150 -12.73 -16.60 0.78
C ILE A 150 -12.09 -17.77 0.03
N ALA A 151 -10.89 -17.58 -0.51
CA ALA A 151 -10.22 -18.63 -1.26
C ALA A 151 -9.80 -19.80 -0.35
N GLY A 152 -9.37 -19.53 0.88
CA GLY A 152 -9.07 -20.53 1.90
C GLY A 152 -10.28 -21.38 2.25
N ILE A 153 -11.44 -20.75 2.48
CA ILE A 153 -12.69 -21.47 2.77
C ILE A 153 -13.10 -22.36 1.60
N ILE A 154 -12.93 -21.88 0.35
CA ILE A 154 -13.31 -22.63 -0.85
C ILE A 154 -12.33 -23.77 -1.14
N ALA A 155 -11.03 -23.52 -1.03
CA ALA A 155 -9.99 -24.47 -1.44
C ALA A 155 -9.65 -25.51 -0.36
N LEU A 156 -9.66 -25.11 0.91
CA LEU A 156 -9.24 -25.96 2.04
C LEU A 156 -10.40 -26.35 2.96
N GLY A 157 -11.50 -25.59 2.93
CA GLY A 157 -12.60 -25.74 3.86
C GLY A 157 -12.36 -25.02 5.20
N PRO A 158 -13.44 -24.68 5.93
CA PRO A 158 -13.34 -23.93 7.18
C PRO A 158 -12.64 -24.71 8.29
N THR A 159 -12.65 -26.04 8.26
CA THR A 159 -11.99 -26.89 9.26
C THR A 159 -10.47 -26.78 9.18
N ALA A 160 -9.88 -26.88 7.97
CA ALA A 160 -8.44 -26.81 7.75
C ALA A 160 -7.85 -25.41 8.02
N LEU A 161 -8.65 -24.35 7.88
CA LEU A 161 -8.26 -23.00 8.30
C LEU A 161 -8.26 -22.82 9.83
N TRP A 162 -9.03 -23.64 10.54
CA TRP A 162 -9.21 -23.59 12.01
C TRP A 162 -8.42 -24.67 12.75
N GLN A 163 -7.85 -25.65 12.03
CA GLN A 163 -7.00 -26.70 12.59
C GLN A 163 -5.67 -26.07 13.03
N ASP A 164 -5.66 -25.53 14.26
CA ASP A 164 -4.49 -25.41 15.15
C ASP A 164 -4.80 -24.60 16.43
N ILE A 165 -6.03 -24.09 16.61
CA ILE A 165 -6.48 -23.61 17.93
C ILE A 165 -6.97 -24.80 18.78
N SER A 166 -6.20 -25.89 18.82
CA SER A 166 -6.30 -26.81 19.95
C SER A 166 -5.59 -26.13 21.12
N PHE A 167 -6.36 -25.48 21.98
CA PHE A 167 -5.90 -25.16 23.33
C PHE A 167 -5.54 -26.49 23.99
N PHE A 168 -4.25 -26.78 24.09
CA PHE A 168 -3.77 -27.62 25.18
C PHE A 168 -4.03 -26.91 26.51
#